data_AF-A0A373LWP6-F1
#
_entry.id   AF-A0A373LWP6-F1
#
_cell.length_a   1.000
_cell.length_b   1.000
_cell.length_c   1.000
_cell.angle_alpha   90.00
_cell.angle_beta   90.00
_cell.angle_gamma   90.00
#
_symmetry.space_group_name_H-M   'P 1'
#
loop_
_entity.id
_entity.type
_entity.pdbx_description
1 polymer ?
#
loop_
_entity_poly.entity_id
_entity_poly.type
_entity_poly.pdbx_seq_one_letter_code
_entity_poly.pdbx_strand_id
1 'polypeptide(L)'
;MFKPFIGAKEFLHNKERYCLWLKDISPNEVKKVPPVMDAVLKVKLLRENSNREATKKLAEYPMLFGEVRQPEDTYIIIPRHSSQNRRYIPLGFMSPDVICGDSNLLMPNATLYDFGIMTELSCKHMGLM
;
A
#
# COMPACT_ATOMS: atom_id res chain seq x y z
N MET A 1 3.90 1.03 -15.40
CA MET A 1 4.40 2.09 -14.48
C MET A 1 3.33 2.63 -13.54
N PHE A 2 2.11 2.92 -14.01
CA PHE A 2 1.01 3.22 -13.10
C PHE A 2 0.35 1.94 -12.61
N LYS A 3 0.09 1.84 -11.31
CA LYS A 3 -0.74 0.79 -10.71
C LYS A 3 -1.79 1.42 -9.79
N PRO A 4 -2.97 0.80 -9.65
CA PRO A 4 -3.93 1.18 -8.61
C PRO A 4 -3.26 1.16 -7.25
N PHE A 5 -3.57 2.13 -6.40
CA PHE A 5 -3.01 2.24 -5.06
C PHE A 5 -4.14 2.37 -4.06
N ILE A 6 -4.20 1.46 -3.10
CA ILE A 6 -5.30 1.38 -2.14
C ILE A 6 -4.79 1.67 -0.72
N GLY A 7 -5.20 2.81 -0.17
CA GLY A 7 -5.10 3.11 1.26
C GLY A 7 -6.39 2.72 1.99
N ALA A 8 -6.42 2.86 3.32
CA ALA A 8 -7.61 2.54 4.11
C ALA A 8 -8.82 3.40 3.69
N LYS A 9 -8.61 4.67 3.36
CA LYS A 9 -9.68 5.57 2.91
C LYS A 9 -10.21 5.17 1.55
N GLU A 10 -9.32 4.87 0.60
CA GLU A 10 -9.68 4.40 -0.74
C GLU A 10 -10.47 3.10 -0.66
N PHE A 11 -10.03 2.16 0.17
CA PHE A 11 -10.72 0.89 0.41
C PHE A 11 -12.11 1.08 1.03
N LEU A 12 -12.20 1.83 2.14
CA LEU A 12 -13.45 2.01 2.90
C LEU A 12 -14.52 2.82 2.16
N HIS A 13 -14.12 3.65 1.19
CA HIS A 13 -15.01 4.58 0.50
C HIS A 13 -15.03 4.39 -1.02
N ASN A 14 -14.48 3.28 -1.51
CA ASN A 14 -14.40 2.95 -2.94
C ASN A 14 -13.87 4.11 -3.79
N LYS A 15 -12.76 4.72 -3.35
CA LYS A 15 -12.12 5.82 -4.08
C LYS A 15 -10.97 5.31 -4.91
N GLU A 16 -10.85 5.85 -6.12
CA GLU A 16 -9.75 5.53 -7.01
C GLU A 16 -8.53 6.39 -6.69
N ARG A 17 -7.36 5.74 -6.68
CA ARG A 17 -6.05 6.37 -6.56
C ARG A 17 -5.02 5.51 -7.27
N TYR A 18 -3.99 6.15 -7.79
CA TYR A 18 -2.90 5.50 -8.51
C TYR A 18 -1.55 5.93 -7.94
N CYS A 19 -0.54 5.08 -8.15
CA CYS A 19 0.85 5.40 -7.86
C CYS A 19 1.76 5.09 -9.05
N LEU A 20 2.94 5.70 -9.03
CA LEU A 20 4.06 5.27 -9.87
C LEU A 20 4.72 4.08 -9.18
N TRP A 21 4.43 2.88 -9.66
CA TRP A 21 5.10 1.65 -9.27
C TRP A 21 6.23 1.37 -10.25
N LEU A 22 7.45 1.76 -9.86
CA LEU A 22 8.64 1.65 -10.71
C LEU A 22 9.55 0.46 -10.34
N LYS A 23 9.08 -0.43 -9.46
CA LYS A 23 9.76 -1.70 -9.19
C LYS A 23 9.90 -2.45 -10.51
N ASP A 24 11.11 -2.96 -10.78
CA ASP A 24 11.45 -3.73 -11.99
C ASP A 24 11.37 -2.96 -13.31
N ILE A 25 11.21 -1.62 -13.27
CA ILE A 25 11.28 -0.75 -14.45
C ILE A 25 12.71 -0.24 -14.62
N SER A 26 13.24 -0.28 -15.84
CA SER A 26 14.59 0.18 -16.09
C SER A 26 14.70 1.71 -15.95
N PRO A 27 15.79 2.25 -15.37
CA PRO A 27 16.00 3.70 -15.31
C PRO A 27 16.00 4.37 -16.69
N ASN A 28 16.38 3.63 -17.75
CA ASN A 28 16.38 4.13 -19.12
C ASN A 28 14.97 4.36 -19.67
N GLU A 29 13.99 3.56 -19.25
CA GLU A 29 12.58 3.80 -19.59
C GLU A 29 12.04 5.02 -18.83
N VAL A 30 12.38 5.15 -17.54
CA VAL A 30 11.95 6.31 -16.74
C VAL A 30 12.47 7.62 -17.32
N LYS A 31 13.73 7.65 -17.76
CA LYS A 31 14.34 8.84 -18.40
C LYS A 31 13.62 9.29 -19.66
N LYS A 32 12.94 8.38 -20.38
CA LYS A 32 12.16 8.72 -21.58
C LYS A 32 10.86 9.45 -21.24
N VAL A 33 10.46 9.50 -19.97
CA VAL A 33 9.23 10.15 -19.50
C VAL A 33 9.60 11.27 -18.52
N PRO A 34 9.86 12.50 -19.02
CA PRO A 34 10.38 13.59 -18.19
C PRO A 34 9.55 13.87 -16.92
N PRO A 35 8.20 13.89 -16.95
CA PRO A 35 7.42 14.11 -15.72
C PRO A 35 7.62 13.05 -14.64
N VAL A 36 7.89 11.79 -15.02
CA VAL A 36 8.15 10.70 -14.07
C VAL A 36 9.56 10.84 -13.51
N MET A 37 10.54 11.17 -14.35
CA MET A 37 11.91 11.43 -13.91
C MET A 37 11.97 12.61 -12.92
N ASP A 38 11.22 13.69 -13.19
CA ASP A 38 11.11 14.84 -12.29
C ASP A 38 10.53 14.44 -10.93
N ALA A 39 9.52 13.57 -10.91
CA ALA A 39 8.96 13.05 -9.67
C ALA A 39 10.00 12.21 -8.89
N VAL A 40 10.77 11.37 -9.57
CA VAL A 40 11.85 10.57 -8.97
C VAL A 40 12.94 11.48 -8.37
N LEU A 41 13.35 12.54 -9.07
CA LEU A 41 14.34 13.50 -8.56
C LEU A 41 13.82 14.26 -7.34
N LYS A 42 12.55 14.65 -7.33
CA LYS A 42 11.92 15.29 -6.16
C LYS A 42 11.88 14.35 -4.95
N VAL A 43 11.57 13.07 -5.16
CA VAL A 43 11.64 12.05 -4.08
C VAL A 43 13.05 11.88 -3.56
N LYS A 44 14.05 11.83 -4.45
CA LYS A 44 15.46 11.76 -4.06
C LYS A 44 15.84 12.94 -3.16
N LEU A 45 15.61 14.17 -3.63
CA LEU A 45 15.92 15.38 -2.90
C LEU A 45 15.20 15.45 -1.54
N LEU A 46 13.93 15.07 -1.49
CA LEU A 46 13.16 15.04 -0.24
C LEU A 46 13.74 14.05 0.77
N ARG A 47 14.21 12.89 0.30
CA ARG A 47 14.82 11.85 1.16
C ARG A 47 16.20 12.26 1.66
N GLU A 48 17.05 12.85 0.80
CA GLU A 48 18.39 13.35 1.15
C GLU A 48 18.33 14.40 2.27
N ASN A 49 17.31 15.26 2.24
CA ASN A 49 17.11 16.32 3.23
C ASN A 49 16.35 15.86 4.50
N SER A 50 16.07 14.56 4.65
CA SER A 50 15.34 14.06 5.82
C SER A 50 16.23 14.03 7.08
N ASN A 51 15.67 14.32 8.25
CA ASN A 51 16.39 14.16 9.52
C ASN A 51 16.59 12.70 9.94
N ARG A 52 15.84 11.76 9.36
CA ARG A 52 15.91 10.34 9.71
C ARG A 52 16.93 9.64 8.82
N GLU A 53 17.98 9.07 9.44
CA GLU A 53 19.08 8.43 8.73
C GLU A 53 18.61 7.30 7.78
N ALA A 54 17.64 6.50 8.22
CA ALA A 54 17.04 5.48 7.38
C ALA A 54 16.36 6.06 6.12
N THR A 55 15.73 7.24 6.22
CA THR A 55 15.13 7.91 5.06
C THR A 55 16.20 8.45 4.12
N LYS A 56 17.30 9.01 4.65
CA LYS A 56 18.42 9.48 3.81
C LYS A 56 19.00 8.34 2.96
N LYS A 57 19.21 7.16 3.55
CA LYS A 57 19.67 5.97 2.82
C LYS A 57 18.72 5.57 1.69
N LEU A 58 17.42 5.75 1.86
CA LEU A 58 16.43 5.50 0.80
C LEU A 58 16.52 6.48 -0.38
N ALA A 59 17.29 7.57 -0.29
CA ALA A 59 17.55 8.46 -1.42
C ALA A 59 18.39 7.79 -2.52
N GLU A 60 19.17 6.76 -2.19
CA GLU A 60 19.91 5.96 -3.16
C GLU A 60 18.98 5.15 -4.07
N TYR A 61 17.74 4.89 -3.61
CA TYR A 61 16.72 4.11 -4.31
C TYR A 61 15.43 4.92 -4.52
N PRO A 62 15.47 6.06 -5.24
CA PRO A 62 14.35 7.00 -5.30
C PRO A 62 13.18 6.52 -6.18
N MET A 63 13.42 5.51 -7.03
CA MET A 63 12.38 4.85 -7.83
C MET A 63 11.53 3.87 -7.02
N LEU A 64 12.01 3.41 -5.86
CA LEU A 64 11.33 2.44 -5.03
C LEU A 64 10.60 3.11 -3.86
N PHE A 65 9.52 2.48 -3.41
CA PHE A 65 8.91 2.82 -2.13
C PHE A 65 9.90 2.48 -1.01
N GLY A 66 9.81 3.22 0.10
CA GLY A 66 10.73 3.02 1.23
C GLY A 66 10.61 1.63 1.87
N GLU A 67 9.40 1.08 1.86
CA GLU A 67 9.13 -0.30 2.23
C GLU A 67 8.25 -0.94 1.16
N VAL A 68 8.75 -1.99 0.53
CA VAL A 68 8.04 -2.75 -0.50
C VAL A 68 7.58 -4.06 0.12
N ARG A 69 6.29 -4.14 0.44
CA ARG A 69 5.66 -5.34 1.06
C ARG A 69 4.61 -5.99 0.15
N GLN A 70 4.47 -5.52 -1.08
CA GLN A 70 3.48 -6.00 -2.03
C GLN A 70 3.72 -7.49 -2.33
N PRO A 71 2.74 -8.38 -2.12
CA PRO A 71 2.85 -9.79 -2.47
C PRO A 71 2.70 -10.01 -3.98
N GLU A 72 3.12 -11.19 -4.44
CA GLU A 72 3.01 -11.61 -5.85
C GLU A 72 1.65 -12.24 -6.16
N ASP A 73 0.94 -12.71 -5.13
CA ASP A 73 -0.38 -13.34 -5.23
C ASP A 73 -1.48 -12.49 -4.57
N THR A 74 -2.73 -12.91 -4.79
CA THR A 74 -3.92 -12.34 -4.14
C THR A 74 -3.74 -12.28 -2.62
N TYR A 75 -4.20 -11.18 -2.02
CA TYR A 75 -4.07 -10.94 -0.59
C TYR A 75 -5.36 -10.41 0.01
N ILE A 76 -5.54 -10.58 1.32
CA ILE A 76 -6.58 -9.88 2.06
C ILE A 76 -6.05 -8.53 2.51
N ILE A 77 -6.78 -7.46 2.21
CA ILE A 77 -6.54 -6.12 2.76
C ILE A 77 -7.31 -5.93 4.07
N ILE A 78 -6.66 -5.30 5.04
CA ILE A 78 -7.23 -4.99 6.36
C ILE A 78 -6.89 -3.54 6.70
N PRO A 79 -7.84 -2.60 6.73
CA PRO A 79 -7.55 -1.21 7.06
C PRO A 79 -7.11 -1.08 8.52
N ARG A 80 -6.01 -0.34 8.77
CA ARG A 80 -5.51 -0.10 10.14
C ARG A 80 -6.40 0.86 10.93
N HIS A 81 -7.21 1.65 10.23
CA HIS A 81 -8.09 2.64 10.82
C HIS A 81 -9.49 2.50 10.21
N SER A 82 -10.47 2.22 11.07
CA SER A 82 -11.90 2.18 10.72
C SER A 82 -12.72 2.74 11.88
N SER A 83 -13.93 3.24 11.57
CA SER A 83 -14.88 3.66 12.63
C SER A 83 -15.27 2.47 13.51
N GLN A 84 -15.27 2.71 14.82
CA GLN A 84 -15.76 1.78 15.86
C GLN A 84 -17.26 1.49 15.75
N ASN A 85 -18.03 2.33 15.05
CA ASN A 85 -19.48 2.12 14.90
C ASN A 85 -19.82 0.97 13.92
N ARG A 86 -18.82 0.40 13.25
CA ARG A 86 -19.02 -0.74 12.35
C ARG A 86 -19.11 -2.01 13.20
N ARG A 87 -19.99 -2.93 12.81
CA ARG A 87 -20.07 -4.24 13.46
C ARG A 87 -18.86 -5.13 13.17
N TYR A 88 -18.22 -4.98 12.02
CA TYR A 88 -17.05 -5.76 11.58
C TYR A 88 -16.00 -4.83 10.98
N ILE A 89 -14.73 -5.18 11.09
CA ILE A 89 -13.67 -4.46 10.38
C ILE A 89 -13.84 -4.82 8.91
N PRO A 90 -13.96 -3.86 7.98
CA PRO A 90 -14.06 -4.19 6.56
C PRO A 90 -12.78 -4.88 6.09
N LEU A 91 -12.89 -6.05 5.50
CA LEU A 91 -11.80 -6.83 4.91
C LEU A 91 -12.16 -7.13 3.46
N GLY A 92 -11.19 -7.39 2.60
CA GLY A 92 -11.47 -7.76 1.20
C GLY A 92 -10.31 -8.48 0.54
N PHE A 93 -10.59 -9.27 -0.50
CA PHE A 93 -9.54 -9.81 -1.36
C PHE A 93 -9.12 -8.77 -2.40
N MET A 94 -7.82 -8.73 -2.67
CA MET A 94 -7.19 -7.80 -3.60
C MET A 94 -6.25 -8.54 -4.54
N SER A 95 -6.28 -8.15 -5.82
CA SER A 95 -5.31 -8.62 -6.82
C SER A 95 -3.89 -8.11 -6.49
N PRO A 96 -2.83 -8.88 -6.77
CA PRO A 96 -1.44 -8.43 -6.61
C PRO A 96 -1.08 -7.20 -7.45
N ASP A 97 -1.90 -6.85 -8.45
CA ASP A 97 -1.73 -5.63 -9.24
C ASP A 97 -2.18 -4.33 -8.54
N VAL A 98 -2.92 -4.45 -7.44
CA VAL A 98 -3.33 -3.31 -6.62
C VAL A 98 -2.29 -3.11 -5.52
N ILE A 99 -1.59 -1.97 -5.52
CA ILE A 99 -0.54 -1.69 -4.54
C ILE A 99 -1.17 -1.32 -3.20
N CYS A 100 -0.86 -2.09 -2.17
CA CYS A 100 -1.36 -1.87 -0.82
C CYS A 100 -0.57 -0.77 -0.10
N GLY A 101 -1.26 0.31 0.32
CA GLY A 101 -0.67 1.36 1.14
C GLY A 101 -0.47 0.96 2.61
N ASP A 102 0.41 1.68 3.31
CA ASP A 102 0.82 1.45 4.71
C ASP A 102 -0.27 1.72 5.76
N SER A 103 -1.33 2.42 5.35
CA SER A 103 -2.56 2.58 6.13
C SER A 103 -3.40 1.31 6.23
N ASN A 104 -2.97 0.23 5.57
CA ASN A 104 -3.54 -1.10 5.67
C ASN A 104 -2.49 -2.10 6.18
N LEU A 105 -2.98 -3.22 6.71
CA LEU A 105 -2.27 -4.48 6.75
C LEU A 105 -2.67 -5.31 5.54
N LEU A 106 -1.79 -6.22 5.13
CA LEU A 106 -2.05 -7.20 4.09
C LEU A 106 -1.74 -8.60 4.61
N MET A 107 -2.55 -9.57 4.21
CA MET A 107 -2.36 -10.99 4.52
C MET A 107 -2.24 -11.75 3.20
N PRO A 108 -1.02 -12.16 2.79
CA PRO A 108 -0.82 -12.95 1.58
C PRO A 108 -1.26 -14.40 1.81
N ASN A 109 -1.49 -15.14 0.71
CA ASN A 109 -1.83 -16.57 0.74
C ASN A 109 -3.06 -16.90 1.60
N ALA A 110 -3.97 -15.93 1.76
CA ALA A 110 -5.14 -16.09 2.58
C ALA A 110 -6.22 -16.89 1.86
N THR A 111 -6.88 -17.76 2.62
CA THR A 111 -8.00 -18.58 2.15
C THR A 111 -9.35 -17.95 2.54
N LEU A 112 -10.44 -18.49 2.01
CA LEU A 112 -11.79 -18.15 2.46
C LEU A 112 -12.02 -18.49 3.94
N TYR A 113 -11.32 -19.50 4.46
CA TYR A 113 -11.37 -19.85 5.88
C TYR A 113 -10.79 -18.72 6.73
N ASP A 114 -9.61 -18.20 6.36
CA ASP A 114 -8.98 -17.07 7.06
C ASP A 114 -9.88 -15.83 7.03
N PHE A 115 -10.50 -15.55 5.88
CA PHE A 115 -11.46 -14.45 5.75
C PHE A 115 -12.65 -14.61 6.72
N GLY A 116 -13.21 -15.81 6.82
CA GLY A 116 -14.33 -16.12 7.71
C GLY A 116 -13.99 -15.92 9.18
N ILE A 117 -12.86 -16.50 9.62
CA ILE A 117 -12.38 -16.38 11.00
C ILE A 117 -12.07 -14.91 11.36
N MET A 118 -11.39 -14.18 10.48
CA MET A 118 -11.06 -12.77 10.71
C MET A 118 -12.31 -11.90 10.82
N THR A 119 -13.32 -12.17 10.00
CA THR A 119 -14.61 -11.47 10.07
C THR A 119 -15.28 -11.74 11.41
N GLU A 120 -15.35 -13.00 11.86
CA GLU A 120 -15.96 -13.36 13.14
C GLU A 120 -15.25 -12.69 14.34
N LEU A 121 -13.91 -12.75 14.38
CA LEU A 121 -13.13 -12.16 15.48
C LEU A 121 -13.25 -10.64 15.52
N SER A 122 -13.31 -9.98 14.36
CA SER A 122 -13.48 -8.52 14.29
C SER A 122 -14.80 -8.05 14.92
N CYS A 123 -15.85 -8.88 14.84
CA CYS A 123 -17.15 -8.59 15.44
C CYS A 123 -17.11 -8.51 16.95
N LYS A 124 -16.40 -9.47 17.56
CA LYS A 124 -16.31 -9.57 19.02
C LYS A 124 -15.56 -8.38 19.60
N HIS A 125 -14.53 -7.88 18.89
CA HIS A 125 -13.78 -6.71 19.33
C HIS A 125 -14.59 -5.41 19.28
N MET A 126 -15.38 -5.19 18.23
CA MET A 126 -16.15 -3.95 18.07
C MET A 126 -17.52 -3.95 18.76
N GLY A 127 -18.03 -5.12 19.16
CA GLY A 127 -19.28 -5.25 19.93
C GLY A 127 -19.11 -5.24 21.46
N LEU A 128 -17.88 -5.10 21.97
CA LEU A 128 -17.56 -5.06 23.41
C LEU A 128 -17.28 -3.65 23.95
N MET A 129 -17.65 -2.60 23.20
CA MET A 129 -17.72 -1.20 23.66
C MET A 129 -19.14 -0.67 23.51
#